data_AF-A0A1S9D2M2-F1
#
_entry.id   AF-A0A1S9D2M2-F1
#
_cell.length_a   1.000
_cell.length_b   1.000
_cell.length_c   1.000
_cell.angle_alpha   90.00
_cell.angle_beta   90.00
_cell.angle_gamma   90.00
#
_symmetry.space_group_name_H-M   'P 1'
#
loop_
_entity.id
_entity.type
_entity.pdbx_description
1 polymer ?
#
loop_
_entity_poly.entity_id
_entity_poly.type
_entity_poly.pdbx_seq_one_letter_code
_entity_poly.pdbx_strand_id
1 'polypeptide(L)' 'MLSYAALFLIIALIAAVFGFGGIAASAVGIAQALFWVFLIVFAVSLLMGWGRSSWRWW' A
#
# COMPACT_ATOMS: atom_id res chain seq x y z
N MET A 1 8.44 14.49 -30.82
CA MET A 1 8.49 13.45 -29.77
C MET A 1 7.61 13.78 -28.57
N LEU A 2 7.71 14.98 -27.96
CA LEU A 2 6.86 15.41 -26.83
C LEU A 2 5.34 15.35 -27.10
N SER A 3 4.91 15.63 -28.34
CA SER A 3 3.49 15.58 -28.74
C SER A 3 2.90 14.15 -28.69
N TYR A 4 3.66 13.14 -29.12
CA TYR A 4 3.25 11.74 -28.99
C TYR A 4 3.19 11.29 -27.52
N ALA A 5 4.13 11.75 -26.68
CA ALA A 5 4.10 11.48 -25.25
C ALA A 5 2.85 12.09 -24.57
N ALA A 6 2.46 13.32 -24.95
CA ALA A 6 1.24 13.95 -24.45
C ALA A 6 -0.03 13.19 -24.87
N LEU A 7 -0.09 12.71 -26.12
CA LEU A 7 -1.19 11.85 -26.58
C LEU A 7 -1.26 10.54 -25.79
N PHE A 8 -0.12 9.90 -25.58
CA PHE A 8 -0.05 8.66 -24.80
C PHE A 8 -0.48 8.87 -23.34
N LEU A 9 -0.15 10.01 -22.75
CA LEU A 9 -0.57 10.41 -21.42
C LEU A 9 -2.10 10.56 -21.32
N ILE A 10 -2.72 11.22 -22.30
CA ILE A 10 -4.18 11.40 -22.34
C ILE A 10 -4.88 10.03 -22.45
N ILE A 11 -4.38 9.16 -23.32
CA ILE A 11 -4.93 7.80 -23.50
C ILE A 11 -4.78 6.99 -22.21
N ALA A 12 -3.64 7.09 -21.53
CA ALA A 12 -3.40 6.42 -20.25
C ALA A 12 -4.36 6.89 -19.15
N LEU A 13 -4.68 8.19 -19.09
CA LEU A 13 -5.64 8.73 -18.13
C LEU A 13 -7.06 8.24 -18.40
N ILE A 14 -7.48 8.24 -19.67
CA ILE A 14 -8.81 7.71 -20.06
C ILE A 14 -8.87 6.21 -19.73
N ALA A 15 -7.85 5.44 -20.10
CA ALA A 15 -7.76 4.02 -19.75
C ALA A 15 -7.74 3.79 -18.24
N ALA A 16 -7.11 4.68 -17.46
CA ALA A 16 -7.12 4.62 -16.01
C ALA A 16 -8.54 4.82 -15.44
N VAL A 17 -9.24 5.88 -15.87
CA VAL A 17 -10.59 6.18 -15.37
C VAL A 17 -11.61 5.11 -15.79
N PHE A 18 -11.55 4.65 -17.04
CA PHE A 18 -12.50 3.66 -17.56
C PHE A 18 -12.14 2.21 -17.19
N GLY A 19 -10.85 1.90 -17.04
CA GLY A 19 -10.36 0.52 -16.84
C GLY A 19 -10.06 0.14 -15.39
N PHE A 20 -9.68 1.08 -14.53
CA PHE A 20 -9.26 0.75 -13.15
C PHE A 20 -10.38 0.80 -12.11
N GLY A 21 -11.55 1.36 -12.41
CA GLY A 21 -12.65 1.48 -11.44
C GLY A 21 -13.09 0.14 -10.83
N GLY A 22 -13.14 -0.93 -11.63
CA GLY A 22 -13.52 -2.27 -11.16
C GLY A 22 -12.42 -3.02 -10.42
N ILE A 23 -11.15 -2.83 -10.80
CA ILE A 23 -10.00 -3.51 -10.19
C ILE A 23 -9.64 -2.84 -8.86
N ALA A 24 -9.84 -1.53 -8.74
CA ALA A 24 -9.65 -0.81 -7.49
C ALA A 24 -10.56 -1.37 -6.39
N ALA A 25 -11.81 -1.69 -6.70
CA ALA A 25 -12.76 -2.24 -5.73
C ALA A 25 -12.34 -3.62 -5.20
N SER A 26 -11.83 -4.51 -6.06
CA SER A 26 -11.35 -5.83 -5.62
C SER A 26 -10.01 -5.74 -4.89
N ALA A 27 -9.11 -4.87 -5.33
CA ALA A 27 -7.82 -4.62 -4.66
C ALA A 27 -8.01 -4.06 -3.25
N VAL A 28 -9.04 -3.23 -3.02
CA VAL A 28 -9.39 -2.69 -1.69
C VAL A 28 -9.71 -3.80 -0.68
N GLY A 29 -10.31 -4.91 -1.09
CA GLY A 29 -10.56 -6.05 -0.21
C GLY A 29 -9.27 -6.73 0.25
N ILE A 30 -8.35 -6.98 -0.69
CA ILE A 30 -7.06 -7.64 -0.41
C ILE A 30 -6.17 -6.73 0.45
N ALA A 31 -6.14 -5.43 0.16
CA ALA A 31 -5.38 -4.44 0.92
C ALA A 31 -5.84 -4.36 2.39
N GLN A 32 -7.15 -4.38 2.63
CA GLN A 32 -7.69 -4.39 4.00
C GLN A 32 -7.28 -5.64 4.78
N ALA A 33 -7.32 -6.82 4.15
CA ALA A 33 -6.90 -8.06 4.80
C ALA A 33 -5.41 -7.99 5.22
N LEU A 34 -4.52 -7.55 4.31
CA LEU A 34 -3.10 -7.37 4.64
C LEU A 34 -2.88 -6.31 5.73
N PHE A 35 -3.61 -5.20 5.68
CA PHE A 35 -3.50 -4.13 6.67
C PHE A 35 -3.79 -4.64 8.09
N TRP A 36 -4.86 -5.42 8.26
CA TRP A 36 -5.21 -6.00 9.57
C TRP A 36 -4.18 -7.01 10.06
N VAL A 37 -3.69 -7.89 9.18
CA VAL A 37 -2.62 -8.84 9.51
C VAL A 37 -1.36 -8.08 9.96
N PHE A 38 -0.97 -7.06 9.20
CA PHE A 38 0.19 -6.23 9.52
C PHE A 38 0.00 -5.50 10.85
N LEU A 39 -1.19 -4.97 11.13
CA LEU A 39 -1.51 -4.27 12.37
C LEU A 39 -1.35 -5.19 13.59
N ILE A 40 -1.85 -6.44 13.51
CA ILE A 40 -1.70 -7.42 14.59
C ILE A 40 -0.21 -7.73 14.83
N VAL A 41 0.54 -8.04 13.77
CA VAL A 41 1.98 -8.34 13.88
C VAL A 41 2.75 -7.13 14.40
N PHE A 42 2.43 -5.94 13.91
CA PHE A 42 3.04 -4.69 14.35
C PHE A 42 2.78 -4.44 15.84
N ALA A 43 1.54 -4.59 16.30
CA ALA A 43 1.20 -4.45 17.72
C ALA A 43 1.98 -5.45 18.59
N VAL A 44 2.03 -6.72 18.19
CA VAL A 44 2.81 -7.76 18.90
C VAL A 44 4.29 -7.41 18.93
N SER A 45 4.86 -7.03 17.79
CA SER A 45 6.27 -6.64 17.68
C SER A 45 6.58 -5.39 18.51
N LEU A 46 5.65 -4.45 18.60
CA LEU A 46 5.79 -3.22 19.39
C LEU A 46 5.77 -3.52 20.88
N LEU A 47 4.88 -4.42 21.33
CA LEU A 47 4.86 -4.90 22.72
C LEU A 47 6.13 -5.70 23.08
N MET A 48 6.59 -6.58 22.19
CA MET A 48 7.84 -7.33 22.38
C MET A 48 9.08 -6.42 22.32
N GLY A 49 9.06 -5.36 21.51
CA GLY A 49 10.12 -4.36 21.40
C GLY A 49 10.17 -3.41 22.59
N TRP A 50 9.02 -2.98 23.11
CA TRP A 50 8.91 -2.11 24.29
C TRP A 50 9.55 -2.77 25.51
N GLY A 51 9.39 -4.08 25.68
CA GLY A 51 10.01 -4.85 26.78
C GLY A 51 11.54 -4.92 26.75
N ARG A 52 12.22 -4.44 25.70
CA ARG A 52 13.69 -4.49 25.56
C ARG A 52 14.42 -3.22 26.00
N SER A 53 13.74 -2.23 26.60
CA SER A 53 14.36 -0.99 27.11
C SER A 53 15.26 -1.17 28.36
N SER A 54 15.63 -2.39 28.77
CA SER A 54 16.51 -2.59 29.95
C SER A 54 17.55 -3.70 29.81
N TRP A 55 18.12 -3.90 28.61
CA TRP A 55 19.43 -4.54 28.48
C TRP A 55 20.51 -3.46 28.64
N ARG A 56 20.58 -2.83 29.83
CA ARG A 56 21.49 -3.19 30.93
C ARG A 56 22.94 -3.25 30.46
N TRP A 57 23.47 -2.04 30.30
CA TRP A 57 24.79 -1.60 30.74
C TRP A 57 25.87 -2.69 30.74
N TRP A 58 26.59 -2.74 29.61
CA TRP A 58 28.04 -2.92 29.54
C TRP A 58 28.61 -1.82 28.66
#